data_AF-A0A7Y0EM72-F1
#
_entry.id   AF-A0A7Y0EM72-F1
#
_cell.length_a   1.000
_cell.length_b   1.000
_cell.length_c   1.000
_cell.angle_alpha   90.00
_cell.angle_beta   90.00
_cell.angle_gamma   90.00
#
_symmetry.space_group_name_H-M   'P 1'
#
loop_
_entity.id
_entity.type
_entity.pdbx_description
1 polymer ?
#
loop_
_entity_poly.entity_id
_entity_poly.type
_entity_poly.pdbx_seq_one_letter_code
_entity_poly.pdbx_strand_id
1 'polypeptide(L)' 'MDKGAELVPDVVVYCDRGYVFKRGFLGVPQLVVEVLSPSNADDDTEIKKGAYRKLGVLGSMPLLR' A
#
# COMPACT_ATOMS: atom_id res chain seq x y z
N MET A 1 -17.05 0.61 14.70
CA MET A 1 -16.70 1.36 13.48
C MET A 1 -15.28 0.97 13.15
N ASP A 2 -15.12 0.03 12.22
CA ASP A 2 -13.79 -0.32 11.72
C ASP A 2 -13.23 0.93 11.06
N LYS A 3 -12.25 1.56 11.71
CA LYS A 3 -11.53 2.69 11.10
C LYS A 3 -10.92 2.15 9.82
N GLY A 4 -11.34 2.68 8.67
CA GLY A 4 -10.75 2.32 7.38
C GLY A 4 -9.23 2.45 7.49
N ALA A 5 -8.50 1.44 7.00
CA ALA A 5 -7.05 1.48 7.04
C ALA A 5 -6.56 2.62 6.13
N GLU A 6 -5.98 3.65 6.74
CA GLU A 6 -5.28 4.72 6.02
C GLU A 6 -3.80 4.32 5.94
N LEU A 7 -3.33 4.00 4.73
CA LEU A 7 -1.98 3.54 4.46
C LEU A 7 -1.31 4.50 3.48
N VAL A 8 -0.08 4.89 3.77
CA VAL A 8 0.76 5.73 2.91
C VAL A 8 1.98 4.91 2.47
N PRO A 9 1.87 4.20 1.34
CA PRO A 9 3.01 3.54 0.71
C PRO A 9 3.92 4.52 -0.02
N ASP A 10 5.16 4.09 -0.29
CA ASP A 10 6.12 4.87 -1.09
C ASP A 10 5.66 5.05 -2.55
N VAL A 11 5.14 3.99 -3.16
CA VAL A 11 4.65 4.02 -4.56
C VAL A 11 3.35 3.20 -4.69
N VAL A 12 2.39 3.75 -5.44
CA VAL A 12 1.13 3.10 -5.81
C VAL A 12 0.85 3.21 -7.30
N VAL A 13 0.20 2.18 -7.85
CA VAL A 13 -0.32 2.21 -9.21
C VAL A 13 -1.83 1.94 -9.20
N TYR A 14 -2.55 2.89 -9.77
CA TYR A 14 -3.96 2.75 -10.13
C TYR A 14 -4.06 2.71 -11.66
N CYS A 15 -4.74 1.70 -12.20
CA CYS A 15 -4.96 1.61 -13.65
C CYS A 15 -6.23 2.35 -14.11
N ASP A 16 -7.08 2.79 -13.18
CA ASP A 16 -8.30 3.53 -13.46
C ASP A 16 -8.23 4.93 -12.82
N ARG A 17 -8.54 5.96 -13.61
CA ARG A 17 -8.58 7.35 -13.15
C ARG A 17 -9.78 7.65 -12.25
N GLY A 18 -10.79 6.78 -12.21
CA GLY A 18 -11.93 6.86 -11.30
C GLY A 18 -11.54 6.81 -9.81
N TYR A 19 -10.33 6.35 -9.49
CA TYR A 19 -9.79 6.35 -8.12
C TYR A 19 -9.16 7.68 -7.70
N VAL A 20 -8.96 8.64 -8.63
CA VAL A 20 -8.45 9.97 -8.31
C VAL A 20 -9.55 10.79 -7.65
N PHE A 21 -9.28 11.28 -6.44
CA PHE A 21 -10.14 12.22 -5.72
C PHE A 21 -9.42 13.54 -5.47
N LYS A 22 -10.15 14.60 -5.12
CA LYS A 22 -9.71 16.01 -5.02
C LYS A 22 -8.21 16.27 -4.74
N ARG A 23 -7.62 15.55 -3.78
CA ARG A 23 -6.19 15.68 -3.41
C ARG A 23 -5.50 14.34 -3.11
N GLY A 24 -5.98 13.23 -3.67
CA GLY A 24 -5.42 11.92 -3.38
C GLY A 24 -6.10 10.79 -4.11
N PHE A 25 -5.92 9.57 -3.62
CA PHE A 25 -6.53 8.37 -4.19
C PHE A 25 -7.37 7.69 -3.12
N LEU A 26 -8.59 7.25 -3.48
CA LEU A 26 -9.48 6.53 -2.57
C LEU A 26 -9.80 5.17 -3.16
N GLY A 27 -9.53 4.11 -2.41
CA GLY A 27 -9.79 2.72 -2.82
C GLY A 27 -8.52 1.88 -2.93
N VAL A 28 -8.69 0.61 -3.26
CA VAL A 28 -7.59 -0.36 -3.30
C VAL A 28 -6.80 -0.21 -4.62
N PRO A 29 -5.49 0.10 -4.58
CA PRO A 29 -4.65 0.13 -5.77
C PRO A 29 -4.37 -1.27 -6.31
N GLN A 30 -4.02 -1.34 -7.59
CA GLN A 30 -3.66 -2.59 -8.27
C GLN A 30 -2.27 -3.09 -7.85
N LEU A 31 -1.35 -2.16 -7.56
CA LEU A 31 0.01 -2.44 -7.12
C LEU A 31 0.42 -1.45 -6.03
N VAL A 32 1.06 -1.99 -4.99
CA VAL A 32 1.75 -1.22 -3.94
C VAL A 32 3.20 -1.65 -3.91
N VAL A 33 4.11 -0.68 -3.84
CA VAL A 33 5.55 -0.90 -3.71
C VAL A 33 6.06 -0.10 -2.51
N GLU A 34 6.84 -0.76 -1.67
CA GLU A 34 7.45 -0.21 -0.46
C GLU A 34 8.97 -0.38 -0.57
N VAL A 35 9.71 0.65 -0.18
CA VAL A 35 11.17 0.65 -0.10
C VAL A 35 11.56 0.34 1.35
N LEU A 36 12.19 -0.81 1.56
CA LEU A 36 12.57 -1.23 2.90
C LEU A 36 13.74 -0.38 3.41
N SER A 37 13.57 0.21 4.60
CA SER A 37 14.67 0.88 5.31
C SER A 37 15.36 -0.10 6.26
N PRO A 38 16.69 -0.03 6.42
CA PRO A 38 17.44 -0.95 7.29
C PRO A 38 17.05 -0.89 8.77
N SER A 39 16.47 0.22 9.21
CA SER A 39 16.13 0.50 10.61
C SER A 39 14.72 0.04 11.02
N ASN A 40 13.84 -0.29 10.07
CA ASN A 40 12.41 -0.62 10.30
C ASN A 40 11.96 -1.86 9.49
N ALA A 41 12.88 -2.69 9.00
CA ALA A 41 12.59 -3.70 7.98
C ALA A 41 11.61 -4.80 8.41
N ASP A 42 11.63 -5.23 9.67
CA ASP A 42 10.85 -6.40 10.10
C ASP A 42 9.46 -6.04 10.62
N ASP A 43 9.35 -5.06 11.53
CA ASP A 43 8.07 -4.74 12.20
C ASP A 43 7.08 -3.96 11.33
N ASP A 44 7.53 -3.03 10.49
CA ASP A 44 6.67 -2.17 9.66
C ASP A 44 6.14 -2.93 8.43
N THR A 45 6.90 -3.92 7.96
CA THR A 45 6.62 -4.67 6.73
C THR A 45 5.52 -5.70 6.93
N GLU A 46 5.47 -6.40 8.08
CA GLU A 46 4.44 -7.42 8.31
C GLU A 46 3.03 -6.84 8.47
N ILE A 47 2.90 -5.71 9.18
CA ILE A 47 1.61 -5.05 9.43
C ILE A 47 1.03 -4.52 8.12
N LYS A 48 1.82 -3.76 7.34
CA LYS A 48 1.37 -3.18 6.06
C LYS A 48 1.11 -4.27 5.02
N LYS A 49 1.98 -5.27 4.89
CA LYS A 49 1.79 -6.40 3.97
C LYS A 49 0.54 -7.21 4.32
N GLY A 50 0.28 -7.42 5.61
CA GLY A 50 -0.94 -8.06 6.09
C GLY A 50 -2.20 -7.27 5.72
N ALA A 51 -2.16 -5.94 5.85
CA ALA A 51 -3.25 -5.05 5.47
C ALA A 51 -3.49 -5.06 3.94
N TYR A 52 -2.44 -4.92 3.12
CA TYR A 52 -2.55 -4.96 1.65
C TYR A 52 -3.10 -6.30 1.16
N ARG A 53 -2.69 -7.42 1.78
CA ARG A 53 -3.22 -8.75 1.45
C ARG A 53 -4.72 -8.85 1.76
N LYS A 54 -5.17 -8.33 2.89
CA LYS A 54 -6.61 -8.30 3.25
C LYS A 54 -7.43 -7.43 2.29
N LEU A 55 -6.82 -6.37 1.75
CA LEU A 55 -7.46 -5.47 0.79
C LEU A 55 -7.49 -6.03 -0.64
N GLY A 56 -6.80 -7.14 -0.92
CA GLY A 56 -6.82 -7.80 -2.24
C GLY A 56 -5.89 -7.18 -3.28
N VAL A 57 -4.84 -6.47 -2.85
CA VAL A 57 -3.80 -5.95 -3.77
C VAL A 57 -3.12 -7.13 -4.47
N LEU A 58 -3.09 -7.12 -5.81
CA LEU A 58 -2.68 -8.26 -6.64
C LEU A 58 -1.18 -8.59 -6.49
N GLY A 59 -0.36 -7.59 -6.17
CA GLY A 59 1.06 -7.76 -5.86
C GLY A 59 1.53 -6.74 -4.82
N SER A 60 2.23 -7.22 -3.79
CA SER A 60 3.06 -6.39 -2.91
C SER A 60 4.50 -6.85 -3.11
N MET A 61 5.25 -6.13 -3.95
CA MET A 61 6.66 -6.43 -4.19
C MET A 61 7.50 -5.46 -3.37
N PRO A 62 8.24 -5.92 -2.35
CA PRO A 62 9.26 -5.09 -1.72
C PRO A 62 10.36 -4.83 -2.75
N LEU A 63 10.71 -3.56 -2.98
CA LEU A 63 11.93 -3.23 -3.69
C LEU A 63 13.08 -3.43 -2.71
N LEU A 64 13.71 -4.61 -2.78
CA LEU A 64 15.00 -4.83 -2.15
C LEU A 64 16.04 -4.00 -2.88
N ARG A 65 16.92 -3.36 -2.10
CA ARG A 65 18.07 -2.63 -2.61
C ARG A 65 19.09 -3.59 -3.22
#